data_AF-A0A2V9V3X8-F1
#
_entry.id   AF-A0A2V9V3X8-F1
#
_cell.length_a   1.000
_cell.length_b   1.000
_cell.length_c   1.000
_cell.angle_alpha   90.00
_cell.angle_beta   90.00
_cell.angle_gamma   90.00
#
_symmetry.space_group_name_H-M   'P 1'
#
loop_
_entity.id
_entity.type
_entity.pdbx_description
1 polymer ?
#
loop_
_entity_poly.entity_id
_entity_poly.type
_entity_poly.pdbx_seq_one_letter_code
_entity_poly.pdbx_strand_id
1 'polypeptide(L)'
;MVSNSTVTVSVLARNESAMRSRTLPLLFICMLCSSFIAGAASQAARNYTELELGVQCYRAGQFDVAIQHFQRAAEVDPTSTRVRLWLANAFTQTYIPGVDTPENVRRGELAREQYKKTIELDPHNLDALKGAAYLSLQMKKFTAARDYYRSASEVDPNDPNPYYSTAVIDWTETYQPRMELRAQLGLKPEQSLIQQTECWQVRDSNQEQVQHGIQMLKKAIELRPDYDDAMAYMNLMYRERADIQCGDVTAYDADIKAADDWVDITIATKKRRAEREAGRPRKSRVADPDHSPTTNLQ
;
A
#
# COMPACT_ATOMS: atom_id res chain seq x y z
N MET A 1 -77.89 10.10 -63.26
CA MET A 1 -79.31 9.96 -63.58
C MET A 1 -79.97 9.15 -62.48
N VAL A 2 -80.98 9.77 -61.86
CA VAL A 2 -82.24 9.17 -61.41
C VAL A 2 -82.16 7.90 -60.55
N SER A 3 -82.42 8.13 -59.26
CA SER A 3 -83.20 7.31 -58.32
C SER A 3 -84.03 6.17 -58.92
N ASN A 4 -84.08 5.03 -58.24
CA ASN A 4 -85.34 4.29 -58.06
C ASN A 4 -85.18 3.32 -56.87
N SER A 5 -86.01 3.41 -55.83
CA SER A 5 -87.39 2.88 -55.74
C SER A 5 -87.37 1.36 -55.56
N THR A 6 -88.10 0.68 -54.70
CA THR A 6 -89.11 0.97 -53.66
C THR A 6 -89.45 -0.42 -53.05
N VAL A 7 -90.29 -0.43 -52.00
CA VAL A 7 -91.26 -1.49 -51.63
C VAL A 7 -90.85 -2.55 -50.59
N THR A 8 -91.34 -2.29 -49.37
CA THR A 8 -92.03 -3.15 -48.36
C THR A 8 -92.02 -4.68 -48.49
N VAL A 9 -91.90 -5.38 -47.36
CA VAL A 9 -93.01 -6.01 -46.60
C VAL A 9 -92.46 -6.71 -45.34
N SER A 10 -93.20 -6.56 -44.25
CA SER A 10 -93.06 -7.17 -42.92
C SER A 10 -93.39 -8.66 -42.88
N VAL A 11 -92.60 -9.47 -42.16
CA VAL A 11 -93.08 -10.69 -41.47
C VAL A 11 -92.26 -10.92 -40.18
N LEU A 12 -92.97 -11.02 -39.06
CA LEU A 12 -92.48 -11.49 -37.76
C LEU A 12 -92.29 -13.01 -37.79
N ALA A 13 -91.14 -13.50 -37.35
CA ALA A 13 -91.00 -14.88 -36.86
C ALA A 13 -89.88 -14.96 -35.81
N ARG A 14 -90.26 -15.35 -34.59
CA ARG A 14 -89.36 -15.81 -33.53
C ARG A 14 -88.63 -17.06 -34.01
N ASN A 15 -87.35 -17.17 -33.71
CA ASN A 15 -86.70 -18.48 -33.60
C ASN A 15 -85.60 -18.43 -32.53
N GLU A 16 -85.89 -19.02 -31.37
CA GLU A 16 -84.88 -19.46 -30.41
C GLU A 16 -84.35 -20.81 -30.89
N SER A 17 -83.04 -20.99 -30.98
CA SER A 17 -82.34 -22.21 -30.54
C SER A 17 -80.85 -22.21 -30.89
N ALA A 18 -80.12 -22.89 -30.00
CA ALA A 18 -78.85 -23.59 -30.20
C ALA A 18 -77.53 -22.81 -30.04
N MET A 19 -77.05 -22.85 -28.78
CA MET A 19 -75.69 -23.26 -28.39
C MET A 19 -74.77 -23.70 -29.54
N ARG A 20 -73.65 -22.98 -29.71
CA ARG A 20 -72.45 -23.51 -30.36
C ARG A 20 -71.26 -23.41 -29.42
N SER A 21 -70.90 -24.55 -28.84
CA SER A 21 -69.59 -24.82 -28.26
C SER A 21 -68.53 -24.78 -29.36
N ARG A 22 -67.46 -24.01 -29.16
CA ARG A 22 -66.20 -24.17 -29.86
C ARG A 22 -65.05 -24.28 -28.87
N THR A 23 -64.31 -25.36 -29.08
CA THR A 23 -63.15 -25.91 -28.39
C THR A 23 -61.87 -25.08 -28.58
N LEU A 24 -61.12 -24.87 -27.47
CA LEU A 24 -59.66 -24.77 -27.20
C LEU A 24 -58.65 -24.16 -28.25
N PRO A 25 -57.46 -23.61 -27.85
CA PRO A 25 -56.61 -24.12 -26.76
C PRO A 25 -55.86 -23.14 -25.84
N LEU A 26 -55.50 -23.71 -24.68
CA LEU A 26 -54.39 -23.39 -23.78
C LEU A 26 -53.11 -22.92 -24.51
N LEU A 27 -52.55 -21.79 -24.07
CA LEU A 27 -51.11 -21.53 -23.91
C LEU A 27 -50.93 -20.13 -23.29
N PHE A 28 -49.90 -19.97 -22.45
CA PHE A 28 -49.45 -18.72 -21.79
C PHE A 28 -50.06 -18.31 -20.45
N ILE A 29 -49.92 -19.11 -19.39
CA ILE A 29 -49.66 -18.54 -18.04
C ILE A 29 -48.75 -19.49 -17.26
N CYS A 30 -47.44 -19.44 -17.50
CA CYS A 30 -46.45 -20.12 -16.63
C CYS A 30 -45.07 -19.46 -16.69
N MET A 31 -45.00 -18.13 -16.74
CA MET A 31 -43.71 -17.40 -16.81
C MET A 31 -43.72 -16.11 -15.98
N LEU A 32 -44.10 -16.20 -14.69
CA LEU A 32 -44.04 -15.05 -13.77
C LEU A 32 -43.52 -15.39 -12.36
N CYS A 33 -42.79 -16.51 -12.18
CA CYS A 33 -42.18 -16.85 -10.88
C CYS A 33 -40.71 -17.28 -10.92
N SER A 34 -39.99 -17.06 -12.03
CA SER A 34 -38.54 -17.33 -12.12
C SER A 34 -37.66 -16.07 -12.16
N SER A 35 -38.25 -14.87 -12.17
CA SER A 35 -37.49 -13.61 -12.31
C SER A 35 -37.04 -12.99 -10.98
N PHE A 36 -37.54 -13.46 -9.83
CA PHE A 36 -37.25 -12.80 -8.55
C PHE A 36 -35.97 -13.28 -7.85
N ILE A 37 -35.45 -14.46 -8.18
CA ILE A 37 -34.24 -14.99 -7.53
C ILE A 37 -32.96 -14.57 -8.28
N ALA A 38 -33.04 -14.30 -9.60
CA ALA A 38 -31.92 -13.74 -10.36
C ALA A 38 -31.69 -12.24 -10.10
N GLY A 39 -32.72 -11.51 -9.65
CA GLY A 39 -32.65 -10.09 -9.33
C GLY A 39 -31.82 -9.79 -8.08
N ALA A 40 -31.97 -10.57 -7.01
CA ALA A 40 -31.32 -10.30 -5.72
C ALA A 40 -29.78 -10.43 -5.77
N ALA A 41 -29.25 -11.44 -6.48
CA ALA A 41 -27.82 -11.58 -6.70
C ALA A 41 -27.24 -10.49 -7.62
N SER A 42 -28.03 -9.99 -8.57
CA SER A 42 -27.63 -8.90 -9.48
C SER A 42 -27.76 -7.50 -8.85
N GLN A 43 -28.62 -7.33 -7.85
CA GLN A 43 -28.82 -6.04 -7.18
C GLN A 43 -27.76 -5.79 -6.09
N ALA A 44 -27.27 -6.84 -5.43
CA ALA A 44 -26.15 -6.75 -4.50
C ALA A 44 -24.83 -6.35 -5.19
N ALA A 45 -24.66 -6.69 -6.47
CA ALA A 45 -23.54 -6.25 -7.30
C ALA A 45 -23.68 -4.81 -7.85
N ARG A 46 -24.83 -4.15 -7.65
CA ARG A 46 -25.20 -2.90 -8.35
C ARG A 46 -25.00 -1.59 -7.58
N ASN A 47 -24.55 -1.60 -6.32
CA ASN A 47 -24.39 -0.37 -5.53
C ASN A 47 -22.98 -0.22 -4.91
N TYR A 48 -21.92 -0.69 -5.58
CA TYR A 48 -20.58 -0.33 -5.12
C TYR A 48 -20.27 1.12 -5.51
N THR A 49 -19.85 1.92 -4.54
CA THR A 49 -19.25 3.22 -4.85
C THR A 49 -17.97 3.01 -5.65
N GLU A 50 -17.58 3.97 -6.51
CA GLU A 50 -16.32 3.90 -7.26
C GLU A 50 -15.12 3.63 -6.34
N LEU A 51 -15.16 4.15 -5.10
CA LEU A 51 -14.16 3.87 -4.08
C LEU A 51 -14.09 2.38 -3.71
N GLU A 52 -15.22 1.71 -3.49
CA GLU A 52 -15.26 0.30 -3.10
C GLU A 52 -14.75 -0.61 -4.22
N LEU A 53 -15.12 -0.33 -5.47
CA LEU A 53 -14.59 -1.05 -6.64
C LEU A 53 -13.07 -0.88 -6.74
N GLY A 54 -12.58 0.36 -6.55
CA GLY A 54 -11.15 0.62 -6.54
C GLY A 54 -10.42 -0.15 -5.44
N VAL A 55 -10.98 -0.21 -4.22
CA VAL A 55 -10.39 -0.98 -3.10
C VAL A 55 -10.35 -2.47 -3.43
N GLN A 56 -11.40 -3.03 -4.06
CA GLN A 56 -11.42 -4.42 -4.48
C GLN A 56 -10.33 -4.72 -5.51
N CYS A 57 -10.20 -3.90 -6.56
CA CYS A 57 -9.15 -4.01 -7.56
C CYS A 57 -7.74 -3.87 -6.94
N TYR A 58 -7.56 -2.92 -6.01
CA TYR A 58 -6.29 -2.73 -5.32
C TYR A 58 -5.90 -3.98 -4.52
N ARG A 59 -6.83 -4.54 -3.75
CA ARG A 59 -6.61 -5.77 -2.98
C ARG A 59 -6.34 -6.99 -3.88
N ALA A 60 -6.84 -6.97 -5.11
CA ALA A 60 -6.56 -7.98 -6.14
C ALA A 60 -5.23 -7.74 -6.89
N GLY A 61 -4.46 -6.70 -6.55
CA GLY A 61 -3.21 -6.34 -7.24
C GLY A 61 -3.42 -5.67 -8.61
N GLN A 62 -4.66 -5.35 -8.97
CA GLN A 62 -5.02 -4.72 -10.24
C GLN A 62 -4.90 -3.19 -10.12
N PHE A 63 -3.68 -2.70 -9.89
CA PHE A 63 -3.46 -1.30 -9.50
C PHE A 63 -3.91 -0.28 -10.56
N ASP A 64 -3.68 -0.55 -11.86
CA ASP A 64 -4.12 0.36 -12.93
C ASP A 64 -5.65 0.47 -13.01
N VAL A 65 -6.36 -0.64 -12.77
CA VAL A 65 -7.84 -0.64 -12.72
C VAL A 65 -8.32 0.07 -11.46
N ALA A 66 -7.65 -0.15 -10.34
CA ALA A 66 -7.94 0.55 -9.08
C ALA A 66 -7.79 2.08 -9.23
N ILE A 67 -6.72 2.55 -9.90
CA ILE A 67 -6.47 3.97 -10.19
C ILE A 67 -7.67 4.59 -10.93
N GLN A 68 -8.20 3.92 -11.96
CA GLN A 68 -9.34 4.43 -12.73
C GLN A 68 -10.62 4.59 -11.88
N HIS A 69 -10.88 3.62 -10.99
CA HIS A 69 -11.99 3.70 -10.04
C HIS A 69 -11.79 4.81 -9.01
N PHE A 70 -10.59 4.92 -8.43
CA PHE A 70 -10.28 5.99 -7.47
C PHE A 70 -10.31 7.39 -8.10
N GLN A 71 -9.92 7.54 -9.37
CA GLN A 71 -10.05 8.81 -10.10
C GLN A 71 -11.52 9.23 -10.24
N ARG A 72 -12.40 8.32 -10.67
CA ARG A 72 -13.84 8.58 -10.72
C ARG A 72 -14.43 8.91 -9.35
N ALA A 73 -13.99 8.22 -8.29
CA ALA A 73 -14.40 8.54 -6.93
C ALA A 73 -13.95 9.96 -6.51
N ALA A 74 -12.76 10.40 -6.94
CA ALA A 74 -12.22 11.73 -6.63
C ALA A 74 -12.91 12.86 -7.41
N GLU A 75 -13.53 12.56 -8.56
CA GLU A 75 -14.39 13.51 -9.29
C GLU A 75 -15.70 13.77 -8.53
N VAL A 76 -16.24 12.75 -7.86
CA VAL A 76 -17.47 12.85 -7.06
C VAL A 76 -17.24 13.61 -5.75
N ASP A 77 -16.16 13.29 -5.03
CA ASP A 77 -15.76 14.01 -3.82
C ASP A 77 -14.26 14.38 -3.87
N PRO A 78 -13.94 15.57 -4.41
CA PRO A 78 -12.57 16.05 -4.48
C PRO A 78 -11.93 16.33 -3.10
N THR A 79 -12.69 16.39 -2.01
CA THR A 79 -12.15 16.68 -0.67
C THR A 79 -11.97 15.43 0.18
N SER A 80 -12.35 14.26 -0.34
CA SER A 80 -12.20 12.99 0.38
C SER A 80 -10.72 12.64 0.57
N THR A 81 -10.21 12.83 1.78
CA THR A 81 -8.87 12.37 2.18
C THR A 81 -8.72 10.87 1.99
N ARG A 82 -9.77 10.09 2.26
CA ARG A 82 -9.80 8.64 2.05
C ARG A 82 -9.60 8.27 0.57
N VAL A 83 -10.33 8.87 -0.36
CA VAL A 83 -10.17 8.58 -1.79
C VAL A 83 -8.79 8.97 -2.28
N ARG A 84 -8.29 10.14 -1.86
CA ARG A 84 -6.95 10.63 -2.24
C ARG A 84 -5.85 9.71 -1.72
N LEU A 85 -5.94 9.24 -0.48
CA LEU A 85 -5.00 8.30 0.10
C LEU A 85 -4.97 6.99 -0.69
N TRP A 86 -6.14 6.43 -1.05
CA TRP A 86 -6.22 5.23 -1.87
C TRP A 86 -5.60 5.42 -3.26
N LEU A 87 -5.85 6.57 -3.89
CA LEU A 87 -5.25 6.91 -5.18
C LEU A 87 -3.73 7.06 -5.07
N ALA A 88 -3.23 7.71 -4.00
CA ALA A 88 -1.79 7.84 -3.71
C ALA A 88 -1.13 6.47 -3.55
N ASN A 89 -1.75 5.59 -2.76
CA ASN A 89 -1.28 4.23 -2.52
C ASN A 89 -1.26 3.42 -3.83
N ALA A 90 -2.26 3.57 -4.70
CA ALA A 90 -2.33 2.86 -5.98
C ALA A 90 -1.24 3.32 -6.96
N PHE A 91 -0.99 4.63 -7.07
CA PHE A 91 0.16 5.12 -7.83
C PHE A 91 1.51 4.71 -7.23
N THR A 92 1.62 4.64 -5.90
CA THR A 92 2.84 4.16 -5.22
C THR A 92 3.16 2.71 -5.59
N GLN A 93 2.15 1.85 -5.71
CA GLN A 93 2.33 0.44 -6.09
C GLN A 93 2.73 0.25 -7.57
N THR A 94 2.49 1.24 -8.43
CA THR A 94 2.88 1.20 -9.85
C THR A 94 4.20 1.91 -10.13
N TYR A 95 4.77 2.58 -9.13
CA TYR A 95 6.11 3.16 -9.18
C TYR A 95 7.18 2.09 -8.94
N ILE A 96 8.19 2.07 -9.80
CA ILE A 96 9.32 1.14 -9.75
C ILE A 96 10.58 1.92 -9.37
N PRO A 97 11.17 1.68 -8.18
CA PRO A 97 12.39 2.36 -7.76
C PRO A 97 13.55 2.12 -8.73
N GLY A 98 14.30 3.19 -9.05
CA GLY A 98 15.49 3.11 -9.92
C GLY A 98 15.22 3.00 -11.42
N VAL A 99 13.96 3.11 -11.87
CA VAL A 99 13.61 3.11 -13.30
C VAL A 99 13.21 4.52 -13.75
N ASP A 100 14.00 5.15 -14.62
CA ASP A 100 13.83 6.56 -15.01
C ASP A 100 13.02 6.78 -16.30
N THR A 101 12.02 5.94 -16.56
CA THR A 101 11.12 6.18 -17.70
C THR A 101 10.16 7.33 -17.41
N PRO A 102 9.77 8.15 -18.41
CA PRO A 102 8.83 9.26 -18.18
C PRO A 102 7.52 8.83 -17.51
N GLU A 103 7.02 7.65 -17.85
CA GLU A 103 5.81 7.07 -17.25
C GLU A 103 6.02 6.70 -15.78
N ASN A 104 7.14 6.07 -15.43
CA ASN A 104 7.43 5.72 -14.05
C ASN A 104 7.63 6.96 -13.16
N VAL A 105 8.38 7.94 -13.66
CA VAL A 105 8.55 9.24 -12.97
C VAL A 105 7.19 9.92 -12.76
N ARG A 106 6.33 9.91 -13.79
CA ARG A 106 4.98 10.47 -13.69
C ARG A 106 4.14 9.79 -12.62
N ARG A 107 4.20 8.46 -12.48
CA ARG A 107 3.48 7.72 -11.42
C ARG A 107 3.93 8.13 -10.03
N GLY A 108 5.24 8.23 -9.82
CA GLY A 108 5.80 8.71 -8.55
C GLY A 108 5.34 10.13 -8.22
N GLU A 109 5.35 11.04 -9.20
CA GLU A 109 4.87 12.41 -9.00
C GLU A 109 3.36 12.50 -8.75
N LEU A 110 2.54 11.69 -9.43
CA LEU A 110 1.10 11.59 -9.17
C LEU A 110 0.80 11.07 -7.76
N ALA A 111 1.52 10.04 -7.31
CA ALA A 111 1.41 9.55 -5.93
C ALA A 111 1.75 10.65 -4.92
N ARG A 112 2.87 11.34 -5.12
CA ARG A 112 3.31 12.46 -4.27
C ARG A 112 2.27 13.58 -4.20
N GLU A 113 1.67 13.94 -5.32
CA GLU A 113 0.60 14.95 -5.37
C GLU A 113 -0.61 14.55 -4.52
N GLN A 114 -1.06 13.30 -4.61
CA GLN A 114 -2.21 12.83 -3.84
C GLN A 114 -1.91 12.74 -2.34
N TYR A 115 -0.72 12.28 -1.95
CA TYR A 115 -0.31 12.34 -0.54
C TYR A 115 -0.27 13.77 -0.03
N LYS A 116 0.33 14.69 -0.79
CA LYS A 116 0.41 16.12 -0.41
C LYS A 116 -0.99 16.70 -0.19
N LYS A 117 -1.94 16.47 -1.09
CA LYS A 117 -3.32 16.94 -0.94
C LYS A 117 -4.02 16.30 0.26
N THR A 118 -3.74 15.02 0.55
CA THR A 118 -4.29 14.35 1.74
C THR A 118 -3.78 15.02 3.01
N ILE A 119 -2.48 15.31 3.09
CA ILE A 119 -1.83 15.98 4.23
C ILE A 119 -2.26 17.45 4.35
N GLU A 120 -2.49 18.15 3.24
CA GLU A 120 -3.04 19.53 3.26
C GLU A 120 -4.45 19.59 3.85
N LEU A 121 -5.27 18.56 3.60
CA LEU A 121 -6.64 18.45 4.13
C LEU A 121 -6.68 17.88 5.56
N ASP A 122 -5.77 16.96 5.88
CA ASP A 122 -5.64 16.33 7.19
C ASP A 122 -4.15 16.17 7.54
N PRO A 123 -3.55 17.17 8.22
CA PRO A 123 -2.12 17.17 8.56
C PRO A 123 -1.70 16.05 9.51
N HIS A 124 -2.64 15.43 10.23
CA HIS A 124 -2.35 14.35 11.19
C HIS A 124 -2.69 12.97 10.60
N ASN A 125 -2.93 12.88 9.29
CA ASN A 125 -3.20 11.62 8.63
C ASN A 125 -1.95 10.73 8.62
N LEU A 126 -1.84 9.85 9.61
CA LEU A 126 -0.64 9.02 9.81
C LEU A 126 -0.33 8.13 8.59
N ASP A 127 -1.36 7.56 7.95
CA ASP A 127 -1.18 6.74 6.76
C ASP A 127 -0.64 7.54 5.57
N ALA A 128 -1.13 8.78 5.37
CA ALA A 128 -0.62 9.65 4.32
C ALA A 128 0.81 10.10 4.60
N LEU A 129 1.15 10.45 5.85
CA LEU A 129 2.52 10.81 6.25
C LEU A 129 3.49 9.65 6.00
N LYS A 130 3.14 8.44 6.45
CA LYS A 130 3.97 7.24 6.25
C LYS A 130 4.08 6.85 4.78
N GLY A 131 2.98 6.92 4.02
CA GLY A 131 2.98 6.65 2.58
C GLY A 131 3.83 7.65 1.79
N ALA A 132 3.74 8.94 2.11
CA ALA A 132 4.57 9.99 1.53
C ALA A 132 6.06 9.81 1.85
N ALA A 133 6.36 9.45 3.10
CA ALA A 133 7.72 9.17 3.55
C ALA A 133 8.32 7.98 2.81
N TYR A 134 7.57 6.87 2.72
CA TYR A 134 7.98 5.68 1.98
C TYR A 134 8.21 5.98 0.51
N LEU A 135 7.27 6.62 -0.18
CA LEU A 135 7.43 6.98 -1.58
C LEU A 135 8.65 7.88 -1.78
N SER A 136 8.85 8.87 -0.89
CA SER A 136 10.01 9.75 -0.96
C SER A 136 11.32 8.99 -0.80
N LEU A 137 11.37 8.00 0.10
CA LEU A 137 12.51 7.09 0.26
C LEU A 137 12.77 6.30 -1.04
N GLN A 138 11.72 5.72 -1.64
CA GLN A 138 11.83 4.96 -2.90
C GLN A 138 12.31 5.84 -4.07
N MET A 139 11.92 7.12 -4.08
CA MET A 139 12.39 8.12 -5.04
C MET A 139 13.78 8.71 -4.70
N LYS A 140 14.45 8.19 -3.66
CA LYS A 140 15.72 8.71 -3.12
C LYS A 140 15.68 10.19 -2.70
N LYS A 141 14.50 10.71 -2.38
CA LYS A 141 14.27 12.06 -1.84
C LYS A 141 14.41 12.02 -0.31
N PHE A 142 15.61 11.76 0.17
CA PHE A 142 15.88 11.44 1.58
C PHE A 142 15.49 12.54 2.57
N THR A 143 15.75 13.81 2.26
CA THR A 143 15.32 14.94 3.12
C THR A 143 13.81 14.95 3.31
N ALA A 144 13.05 14.85 2.22
CA ALA A 144 11.58 14.82 2.28
C ALA A 144 11.07 13.58 3.03
N ALA A 145 11.71 12.42 2.82
CA ALA A 145 11.37 11.20 3.55
C ALA A 145 11.55 11.38 5.06
N ARG A 146 12.68 11.96 5.52
CA ARG A 146 12.91 12.27 6.93
C ARG A 146 11.89 13.24 7.50
N ASP A 147 11.54 14.29 6.76
CA ASP A 147 10.54 15.26 7.21
C ASP A 147 9.18 14.60 7.45
N TYR A 148 8.73 13.74 6.52
CA TYR A 148 7.48 13.01 6.68
C TYR A 148 7.54 11.95 7.80
N TYR A 149 8.65 11.23 7.95
CA TYR A 149 8.80 10.29 9.07
C TYR A 149 8.85 11.01 10.42
N ARG A 150 9.50 12.18 10.50
CA ARG A 150 9.48 13.04 11.70
C ARG A 150 8.03 13.40 12.04
N SER A 151 7.28 13.95 11.10
CA SER A 151 5.86 14.27 11.33
C SER A 151 5.02 13.04 11.71
N ALA A 152 5.26 11.88 11.09
CA ALA A 152 4.58 10.64 11.48
C ALA A 152 4.90 10.23 12.94
N SER A 153 6.16 10.37 13.37
CA SER A 153 6.57 10.08 14.75
C SER A 153 6.08 11.11 15.78
N GLU A 154 5.76 12.34 15.34
CA GLU A 154 5.11 13.34 16.18
C GLU A 154 3.61 13.02 16.38
N VAL A 155 2.96 12.47 15.36
CA VAL A 155 1.54 12.04 15.42
C VAL A 155 1.39 10.74 16.24
N ASP A 156 2.23 9.74 16.02
CA ASP A 156 2.27 8.50 16.80
C ASP A 156 3.71 8.16 17.24
N PRO A 157 4.10 8.61 18.45
CA PRO A 157 5.42 8.32 19.02
C PRO A 157 5.66 6.85 19.39
N ASN A 158 4.61 6.01 19.37
CA ASN A 158 4.71 4.59 19.71
C ASN A 158 4.76 3.68 18.48
N ASP A 159 4.62 4.24 17.26
CA ASP A 159 4.90 3.50 16.04
C ASP A 159 6.43 3.38 15.85
N PRO A 160 7.01 2.17 15.86
CA PRO A 160 8.44 1.99 15.61
C PRO A 160 8.84 2.23 14.16
N ASN A 161 7.91 2.20 13.19
CA ASN A 161 8.24 2.23 11.77
C ASN A 161 8.94 3.54 11.35
N PRO A 162 8.48 4.74 11.72
CA PRO A 162 9.18 5.98 11.38
C PRO A 162 10.62 6.05 11.89
N TYR A 163 10.89 5.54 13.10
CA TYR A 163 12.24 5.46 13.65
C TYR A 163 13.10 4.48 12.86
N TYR A 164 12.60 3.27 12.60
CA TYR A 164 13.30 2.28 11.76
C TYR A 164 13.63 2.86 10.38
N SER A 165 12.64 3.42 9.68
CA SER A 165 12.84 3.95 8.34
C SER A 165 13.79 5.15 8.30
N THR A 166 13.80 6.00 9.34
CA THR A 166 14.79 7.08 9.46
C THR A 166 16.21 6.52 9.54
N ALA A 167 16.43 5.44 10.30
CA ALA A 167 17.72 4.78 10.36
C ALA A 167 18.12 4.10 9.05
N VAL A 168 17.16 3.57 8.28
CA VAL A 168 17.43 3.04 6.93
C VAL A 168 17.94 4.14 6.01
N ILE A 169 17.40 5.37 6.11
CA ILE A 169 17.92 6.52 5.35
C ILE A 169 19.34 6.86 5.81
N ASP A 170 19.59 6.92 7.12
CA ASP A 170 20.93 7.19 7.68
C ASP A 170 21.97 6.16 7.23
N TRP A 171 21.60 4.87 7.24
CA TRP A 171 22.44 3.81 6.71
C TRP A 171 22.71 4.00 5.21
N THR A 172 21.68 4.30 4.42
CA THR A 172 21.81 4.44 2.96
C THR A 172 22.76 5.57 2.57
N GLU A 173 22.65 6.72 3.23
CA GLU A 173 23.49 7.90 2.96
C GLU A 173 24.94 7.73 3.44
N THR A 174 25.19 6.89 4.45
CA THR A 174 26.54 6.60 4.94
C THR A 174 27.22 5.45 4.20
N TYR A 175 26.45 4.40 3.87
CA TYR A 175 26.94 3.20 3.21
C TYR A 175 27.48 3.48 1.80
N GLN A 176 26.69 4.15 0.96
CA GLN A 176 27.02 4.29 -0.47
C GLN A 176 28.34 5.05 -0.68
N PRO A 177 28.56 6.25 -0.11
CA PRO A 177 29.83 6.98 -0.26
C PRO A 177 31.03 6.20 0.31
N ARG A 178 30.84 5.50 1.43
CA ARG A 178 31.88 4.66 2.05
C ARG A 178 32.28 3.49 1.14
N MET A 179 31.32 2.85 0.49
CA MET A 179 31.57 1.76 -0.45
C MET A 179 32.23 2.25 -1.75
N GLU A 180 31.83 3.42 -2.25
CA GLU A 180 32.48 4.05 -3.41
C GLU A 180 33.94 4.40 -3.10
N LEU A 181 34.23 4.92 -1.91
CA LEU A 181 35.60 5.18 -1.47
C LEU A 181 36.43 3.89 -1.45
N ARG A 182 35.89 2.79 -0.90
CA ARG A 182 36.60 1.50 -0.94
C ARG A 182 36.96 1.08 -2.35
N ALA A 183 36.03 1.21 -3.30
CA ALA A 183 36.28 0.89 -4.69
C ALA A 183 37.38 1.78 -5.28
N GLN A 184 37.38 3.09 -4.99
CA GLN A 184 38.42 4.03 -5.43
C GLN A 184 39.81 3.68 -4.86
N LEU A 185 39.86 3.19 -3.62
CA LEU A 185 41.08 2.74 -2.95
C LEU A 185 41.50 1.31 -3.34
N GLY A 186 40.74 0.63 -4.21
CA GLY A 186 41.01 -0.76 -4.60
C GLY A 186 40.81 -1.78 -3.46
N LEU A 187 40.04 -1.43 -2.44
CA LEU A 187 39.76 -2.26 -1.29
C LEU A 187 38.58 -3.20 -1.56
N LYS A 188 38.64 -4.40 -0.97
CA LYS A 188 37.49 -5.31 -0.96
C LYS A 188 36.37 -4.77 -0.05
N PRO A 189 35.10 -5.14 -0.29
CA PRO A 189 33.98 -4.73 0.57
C PRO A 189 34.14 -5.07 2.06
N GLU A 190 34.88 -6.12 2.40
CA GLU A 190 35.10 -6.55 3.78
C GLU A 190 36.34 -5.92 4.41
N GLN A 191 37.17 -5.25 3.61
CA GLN A 191 38.43 -4.70 4.08
C GLN A 191 38.19 -3.41 4.87
N SER A 192 38.75 -3.37 6.10
CA SER A 192 38.61 -2.24 7.01
C SER A 192 39.20 -0.94 6.44
N LEU A 193 38.52 0.17 6.71
CA LEU A 193 38.98 1.52 6.36
C LEU A 193 39.88 2.14 7.44
N ILE A 194 39.98 1.57 8.65
CA ILE A 194 40.58 2.27 9.80
C ILE A 194 42.07 2.61 9.65
N GLN A 195 42.77 1.95 8.73
CA GLN A 195 44.19 2.20 8.43
C GLN A 195 44.41 3.12 7.23
N GLN A 196 43.33 3.48 6.51
CA GLN A 196 43.39 4.40 5.39
C GLN A 196 43.41 5.83 5.91
N THR A 197 44.15 6.69 5.21
CA THR A 197 44.19 8.13 5.52
C THR A 197 42.82 8.79 5.43
N GLU A 198 41.97 8.32 4.53
CA GLU A 198 40.64 8.80 4.21
C GLU A 198 39.62 8.45 5.30
N CYS A 199 39.95 7.56 6.25
CA CYS A 199 39.06 7.22 7.36
C CYS A 199 38.56 8.45 8.10
N TRP A 200 39.45 9.41 8.37
CA TRP A 200 39.11 10.63 9.10
C TRP A 200 38.07 11.47 8.36
N GLN A 201 38.19 11.59 7.03
CA GLN A 201 37.21 12.30 6.21
C GLN A 201 35.83 11.60 6.24
N VAL A 202 35.81 10.27 6.16
CA VAL A 202 34.57 9.48 6.27
C VAL A 202 33.96 9.65 7.65
N ARG A 203 34.77 9.57 8.70
CA ARG A 203 34.34 9.79 10.09
C ARG A 203 33.69 11.15 10.24
N ASP A 204 34.36 12.21 9.81
CA ASP A 204 33.84 13.58 9.94
C ASP A 204 32.50 13.76 9.20
N SER A 205 32.33 13.08 8.06
CA SER A 205 31.10 13.15 7.27
C SER A 205 29.96 12.29 7.83
N ASN A 206 30.28 11.14 8.43
CA ASN A 206 29.30 10.11 8.75
C ASN A 206 29.01 9.96 10.26
N GLN A 207 29.89 10.42 11.16
CA GLN A 207 29.82 10.06 12.59
C GLN A 207 28.47 10.43 13.24
N GLU A 208 27.96 11.64 12.99
CA GLU A 208 26.66 12.06 13.54
C GLU A 208 25.52 11.22 13.00
N GLN A 209 25.52 10.95 11.70
CA GLN A 209 24.49 10.18 11.03
C GLN A 209 24.50 8.71 11.46
N VAL A 210 25.69 8.11 11.62
CA VAL A 210 25.85 6.76 12.15
C VAL A 210 25.31 6.68 13.57
N GLN A 211 25.64 7.67 14.40
CA GLN A 211 25.16 7.72 15.78
C GLN A 211 23.64 7.92 15.86
N HIS A 212 23.08 8.75 14.99
CA HIS A 212 21.64 8.99 14.89
C HIS A 212 20.89 7.73 14.45
N GLY A 213 21.35 7.02 13.41
CA GLY A 213 20.72 5.79 12.95
C GLY A 213 20.71 4.69 14.03
N ILE A 214 21.78 4.54 14.81
CA ILE A 214 21.82 3.62 15.97
C ILE A 214 20.77 4.02 17.02
N GLN A 215 20.60 5.31 17.31
CA GLN A 215 19.60 5.79 18.28
C GLN A 215 18.17 5.51 17.79
N MET A 216 17.89 5.77 16.52
CA MET A 216 16.59 5.51 15.91
C MET A 216 16.25 4.01 15.92
N LEU A 217 17.21 3.13 15.61
CA LEU A 217 16.99 1.68 15.70
C LEU A 217 16.79 1.21 17.14
N LYS A 218 17.51 1.77 18.11
CA LYS A 218 17.28 1.47 19.53
C LYS A 218 15.84 1.81 19.93
N LYS A 219 15.34 2.97 19.49
CA LYS A 219 13.95 3.38 19.75
C LYS A 219 12.95 2.43 19.09
N ALA A 220 13.18 2.05 17.84
CA ALA A 220 12.32 1.12 17.12
C ALA A 220 12.25 -0.26 17.80
N ILE A 221 13.39 -0.78 18.27
CA ILE A 221 13.49 -2.08 18.97
C ILE A 221 12.89 -2.00 20.38
N GLU A 222 13.02 -0.88 21.08
CA GLU A 222 12.36 -0.64 22.37
C GLU A 222 10.84 -0.73 22.23
N LEU A 223 10.28 -0.07 21.21
CA LEU A 223 8.84 -0.06 20.91
C LEU A 223 8.34 -1.41 20.38
N ARG A 224 9.15 -2.14 19.61
CA ARG A 224 8.83 -3.47 19.07
C ARG A 224 10.01 -4.44 19.27
N PRO A 225 10.06 -5.17 20.40
CA PRO A 225 11.18 -6.05 20.73
C PRO A 225 11.40 -7.25 19.81
N ASP A 226 10.46 -7.57 18.92
CA ASP A 226 10.59 -8.61 17.89
C ASP A 226 10.75 -8.05 16.47
N TYR A 227 11.15 -6.77 16.34
CA TYR A 227 11.41 -6.11 15.06
C TYR A 227 12.76 -6.51 14.47
N ASP A 228 12.81 -7.73 13.94
CA ASP A 228 13.97 -8.32 13.30
C ASP A 228 14.58 -7.50 12.16
N ASP A 229 13.78 -6.76 11.38
CA ASP A 229 14.34 -5.87 10.34
C ASP A 229 15.15 -4.72 10.97
N ALA A 230 14.67 -4.12 12.05
CA ALA A 230 15.43 -3.10 12.79
C ALA A 230 16.70 -3.68 13.44
N MET A 231 16.65 -4.93 13.92
CA MET A 231 17.83 -5.63 14.44
C MET A 231 18.87 -5.91 13.33
N ALA A 232 18.42 -6.28 12.12
CA ALA A 232 19.29 -6.48 10.99
C ALA A 232 20.03 -5.19 10.61
N TYR A 233 19.31 -4.06 10.58
CA TYR A 233 19.90 -2.74 10.36
C TYR A 233 20.80 -2.29 11.51
N MET A 234 20.56 -2.73 12.75
CA MET A 234 21.44 -2.41 13.87
C MET A 234 22.84 -2.97 13.62
N ASN A 235 22.93 -4.23 13.19
CA ASN A 235 24.20 -4.81 12.73
C ASN A 235 24.88 -3.94 11.65
N LEU A 236 24.12 -3.50 10.64
CA LEU A 236 24.67 -2.69 9.55
C LEU A 236 25.24 -1.36 10.05
N MET A 237 24.53 -0.69 10.95
CA MET A 237 24.98 0.58 11.56
C MET A 237 26.22 0.40 12.44
N TYR A 238 26.36 -0.73 13.14
CA TYR A 238 27.60 -1.03 13.87
C TYR A 238 28.78 -1.26 12.91
N ARG A 239 28.56 -1.84 11.73
CA ARG A 239 29.61 -1.95 10.70
C ARG A 239 29.99 -0.59 10.11
N GLU A 240 29.02 0.29 9.88
CA GLU A 240 29.30 1.69 9.52
C GLU A 240 30.15 2.38 10.60
N ARG A 241 29.82 2.15 11.88
CA ARG A 241 30.56 2.73 13.01
C ARG A 241 31.98 2.16 13.13
N ALA A 242 32.16 0.87 12.90
CA ALA A 242 33.48 0.23 12.92
C ALA A 242 34.43 0.94 11.94
N ASP A 243 33.99 1.19 10.71
CA ASP A 243 34.83 1.77 9.67
C ASP A 243 35.29 3.21 9.94
N ILE A 244 34.68 3.92 10.89
CA ILE A 244 35.04 5.29 11.27
C ILE A 244 35.86 5.39 12.57
N GLN A 245 36.40 4.26 13.06
CA GLN A 245 37.22 4.24 14.29
C GLN A 245 38.68 4.69 14.09
N CYS A 246 39.14 4.82 12.85
CA CYS A 246 40.39 5.47 12.43
C CYS A 246 41.61 5.24 13.34
N GLY A 247 42.26 4.09 13.16
CA GLY A 247 43.42 3.67 13.94
C GLY A 247 43.09 3.02 15.28
N ASP A 248 41.89 3.21 15.83
CA ASP A 248 41.44 2.52 17.04
C ASP A 248 40.94 1.11 16.73
N VAL A 249 41.88 0.15 16.75
CA VAL A 249 41.60 -1.27 16.54
C VAL A 249 40.69 -1.83 17.63
N THR A 250 40.78 -1.35 18.87
CA THR A 250 39.97 -1.86 19.97
C THR A 250 38.51 -1.47 19.80
N ALA A 251 38.24 -0.22 19.42
CA ALA A 251 36.90 0.24 19.12
C ALA A 251 36.33 -0.42 17.86
N TYR A 252 37.16 -0.62 16.82
CA TYR A 252 36.77 -1.35 15.62
C TYR A 252 36.31 -2.78 15.97
N ASP A 253 37.12 -3.54 16.69
CA ASP A 253 36.81 -4.93 17.06
C ASP A 253 35.56 -5.01 17.94
N ALA A 254 35.35 -4.05 18.83
CA ALA A 254 34.14 -3.97 19.65
C ALA A 254 32.88 -3.73 18.80
N ASP A 255 32.96 -2.87 17.78
CA ASP A 255 31.85 -2.60 16.86
C ASP A 255 31.57 -3.80 15.94
N ILE A 256 32.59 -4.48 15.43
CA ILE A 256 32.42 -5.71 14.65
C ILE A 256 31.77 -6.80 15.50
N LYS A 257 32.23 -6.99 16.74
CA LYS A 257 31.62 -7.92 17.68
C LYS A 257 30.14 -7.59 17.92
N ALA A 258 29.82 -6.32 18.18
CA ALA A 258 28.44 -5.89 18.38
C ALA A 258 27.59 -6.15 17.13
N ALA A 259 28.12 -5.91 15.93
CA ALA A 259 27.43 -6.21 14.67
C ALA A 259 27.11 -7.71 14.55
N ASP A 260 28.08 -8.59 14.81
CA ASP A 260 27.88 -10.04 14.76
C ASP A 260 26.88 -10.53 15.83
N ASP A 261 26.95 -9.98 17.06
CA ASP A 261 25.97 -10.27 18.11
C ASP A 261 24.54 -9.89 17.65
N TRP A 262 24.37 -8.77 16.93
CA TRP A 262 23.08 -8.37 16.36
C TRP A 262 22.58 -9.29 15.24
N VAL A 263 23.49 -9.88 14.45
CA VAL A 263 23.12 -10.93 13.48
C VAL A 263 22.51 -12.13 14.20
N ASP A 264 23.18 -12.61 15.26
CA ASP A 264 22.70 -13.74 16.06
C ASP A 264 21.35 -13.44 16.72
N ILE A 265 21.20 -12.24 17.29
CA ILE A 265 19.93 -11.78 17.87
C ILE A 265 18.82 -11.76 16.82
N THR A 266 19.11 -11.29 15.60
CA THR A 266 18.16 -11.23 14.50
C THR A 266 17.69 -12.63 14.10
N ILE A 267 18.63 -13.56 13.91
CA ILE A 267 18.34 -14.96 13.54
C ILE A 267 17.50 -15.63 14.64
N ALA A 268 17.90 -15.49 15.90
CA ALA A 268 17.18 -16.05 17.03
C ALA A 268 15.75 -15.48 17.16
N THR A 269 15.57 -14.19 16.90
CA THR A 269 14.26 -13.52 16.91
C THR A 269 13.36 -14.02 15.78
N LYS A 270 13.89 -14.11 14.55
CA LYS A 270 13.18 -14.71 13.39
C LYS A 270 12.70 -16.12 13.70
N LYS A 271 13.59 -16.96 14.25
CA LYS A 271 13.27 -18.34 14.63
C LYS A 271 12.14 -18.39 15.67
N ARG A 272 12.24 -17.62 16.75
CA ARG A 272 11.20 -17.56 17.81
C ARG A 272 9.85 -17.10 17.26
N ARG A 273 9.84 -16.12 16.34
CA ARG A 273 8.59 -15.64 15.72
C ARG A 273 7.95 -16.74 14.87
N ALA A 274 8.73 -17.42 14.03
CA ALA A 274 8.23 -18.52 13.20
C ALA A 274 7.66 -19.68 14.05
N GLU A 275 8.33 -20.04 15.15
CA GLU A 275 7.85 -21.07 16.09
C GLU A 275 6.52 -20.67 16.75
N ARG A 276 6.38 -19.40 17.16
CA ARG A 276 5.13 -18.86 17.73
C ARG A 276 3.98 -18.89 16.72
N GLU A 277 4.25 -18.57 15.45
CA GLU A 277 3.26 -18.60 14.38
C GLU A 277 2.82 -20.03 14.05
N ALA A 278 3.76 -20.97 13.99
CA ALA A 278 3.48 -22.39 13.75
C ALA A 278 2.64 -23.02 14.88
N GLY A 279 2.81 -22.55 16.12
CA GLY A 279 2.05 -23.02 17.29
C GLY A 279 0.64 -22.41 17.44
N ARG A 280 0.25 -21.42 16.62
CA ARG A 280 -1.07 -20.79 16.72
C ARG A 280 -2.15 -21.67 16.07
N PRO A 281 -3.26 -21.99 16.76
CA PRO A 281 -4.38 -22.67 16.12
C PRO A 281 -4.95 -21.82 14.99
N ARG A 282 -5.18 -22.42 13.82
CA ARG A 282 -5.78 -21.72 12.66
C ARG A 282 -7.17 -21.21 13.03
N LYS A 283 -7.30 -19.91 13.32
CA LYS A 283 -8.61 -19.26 13.38
C LYS A 283 -9.17 -19.14 11.97
N SER A 284 -10.42 -19.56 11.77
CA SER A 284 -11.17 -19.30 10.55
C SER A 284 -11.21 -17.80 10.29
N ARG A 285 -10.66 -17.36 9.15
CA ARG A 285 -10.57 -15.96 8.75
C ARG A 285 -11.98 -15.43 8.48
N VAL A 286 -12.60 -14.78 9.46
CA VAL A 286 -13.77 -13.92 9.21
C VAL A 286 -13.21 -12.63 8.65
N ALA A 287 -13.57 -12.29 7.42
CA ALA A 287 -13.17 -11.06 6.77
C ALA A 287 -13.88 -9.88 7.46
N ASP A 288 -13.12 -9.03 8.15
CA ASP A 288 -13.60 -7.76 8.68
C ASP A 288 -13.68 -6.75 7.51
N PRO A 289 -14.86 -6.20 7.16
CA PRO A 289 -15.03 -5.29 6.03
C PRO A 289 -14.36 -3.91 6.23
N ASP A 290 -14.15 -3.49 7.47
CA ASP A 290 -13.78 -2.11 7.81
C ASP A 290 -12.29 -1.87 8.02
N HIS A 291 -11.46 -2.91 7.94
CA HIS A 291 -10.02 -2.73 8.07
C HIS A 291 -9.40 -2.33 6.73
N SER A 292 -9.03 -1.04 6.60
CA SER A 292 -7.98 -0.62 5.68
C SER A 292 -6.78 -1.54 5.90
N PRO A 293 -6.24 -2.20 4.85
CA PRO A 293 -5.02 -2.98 5.01
C PRO A 293 -3.96 -2.00 5.47
N THR A 294 -3.60 -2.08 6.75
CA THR A 294 -2.39 -1.47 7.28
C THR A 294 -1.30 -1.74 6.27
N THR A 295 -0.76 -0.64 5.79
CA THR A 295 0.39 -0.49 4.92
C THR A 295 1.46 -1.54 5.26
N ASN A 296 1.36 -2.73 4.67
CA ASN A 296 2.47 -3.69 4.53
C ASN A 296 3.41 -3.15 3.45
N LEU A 297 3.83 -1.88 3.61
CA LEU A 297 5.05 -1.38 3.04
C LEU A 297 6.14 -1.85 4.01
N GLN A 298 6.45 -3.14 3.94
CA GLN A 298 7.72 -3.66 4.45
C GLN A 298 8.78 -3.38 3.40
#